data_AF-A0A662ULD6-F1
#
_entry.id   AF-A0A662ULD6-F1
#
_cell.length_a   1.000
_cell.length_b   1.000
_cell.length_c   1.000
_cell.angle_alpha   90.00
_cell.angle_beta   90.00
_cell.angle_gamma   90.00
#
_symmetry.space_group_name_H-M   'P 1'
#
loop_
_entity.id
_entity.type
_entity.pdbx_description
1 polymer ?
#
loop_
_entity_poly.entity_id
_entity_poly.type
_entity_poly.pdbx_seq_one_letter_code
_entity_poly.pdbx_strand_id
1 'polypeptide(L)'
;IEYWPPYTVLRLNVDAVIVDEAAGIPVPLLHKIWEKHRRTIYATTIHGYEGAGRGFSVRFLKRLKEDHKTKLIIYEMEEPIRYSKNDPIERFQFDTLLLDVEPDELNEDDFKEIEEGNFEYLKLDPEYLFSPEGEKLLRSIFSIFVLAHYRNEPDDLGRIADAPHHSIRALRLKKSGRIVAAVQLAEEGRIPDDMIRELLRGGSIAGNIIPDRLLKHLRLKEFGKGIGWRIVRIAVHIDAQGKGIGSYLLQEVIKEAKERGYDWVGAGFGITKELLNFWVKNGFYALHLSPDRNPVSGEYTTLVIYPLSDKWRKLVEISLKEFTVKFIESLHAVYRDFEADAAYLMFSKLLKNIDYSESIDLSEIQLERLRMYVSGIMTFESVCDAVTLLSKKYFLKGLANRLKEVEGLITIMRVFQGRSWDDIYEELKIGKVKATNLLRVAVSKMLKDIYGIEVEPPKI
;
A
#
# COMPACT_ATOMS: atom_id res chain seq x y z
N ILE A 1 13.79 18.72 -29.07
CA ILE A 1 13.61 18.53 -27.61
C ILE A 1 12.19 18.98 -27.31
N GLU A 2 11.37 18.09 -26.78
CA GLU A 2 9.96 18.35 -26.49
C GLU A 2 9.68 17.95 -25.04
N TYR A 3 8.79 18.69 -24.38
CA TYR A 3 8.34 18.36 -23.03
C TYR A 3 7.09 17.49 -23.10
N TRP A 4 7.08 16.40 -22.34
CA TRP A 4 5.96 15.46 -22.27
C TRP A 4 5.72 15.02 -20.82
N PRO A 5 4.46 14.79 -20.42
CA PRO A 5 4.16 14.16 -19.13
C PRO A 5 4.79 12.75 -19.03
N PRO A 6 5.28 12.33 -17.84
CA PRO A 6 6.00 11.06 -17.67
C PRO A 6 5.29 9.82 -18.22
N TYR A 7 3.97 9.71 -18.02
CA TYR A 7 3.19 8.57 -18.53
C TYR A 7 3.07 8.55 -20.05
N THR A 8 3.08 9.71 -20.71
CA THR A 8 2.98 9.83 -22.17
C THR A 8 4.25 9.32 -22.84
N VAL A 9 5.41 9.54 -22.21
CA VAL A 9 6.72 9.09 -22.70
C VAL A 9 6.77 7.57 -22.91
N LEU A 10 5.97 6.80 -22.16
CA LEU A 10 5.84 5.35 -22.36
C LEU A 10 5.16 4.94 -23.66
N ARG A 11 4.58 5.85 -24.44
CA ARG A 11 3.93 5.56 -25.73
C ARG A 11 4.72 6.10 -26.92
N LEU A 12 5.63 7.03 -26.67
CA LEU A 12 6.46 7.63 -27.70
C LEU A 12 7.60 6.68 -28.11
N ASN A 13 8.08 6.85 -29.33
CA ASN A 13 9.27 6.19 -29.85
C ASN A 13 10.33 7.27 -30.10
N VAL A 14 11.20 7.49 -29.11
CA VAL A 14 12.21 8.56 -29.10
C VAL A 14 13.60 8.00 -28.89
N ASP A 15 14.63 8.68 -29.38
CA ASP A 15 16.02 8.23 -29.31
C ASP A 15 16.65 8.31 -27.92
N ALA A 16 16.18 9.26 -27.11
CA ALA A 16 16.61 9.50 -25.74
C ALA A 16 15.51 10.15 -24.91
N VAL A 17 15.47 9.84 -23.61
CA VAL A 17 14.59 10.46 -22.63
C VAL A 17 15.42 11.13 -21.56
N ILE A 18 15.08 12.38 -21.22
CA ILE A 18 15.66 13.10 -20.08
C ILE A 18 14.53 13.29 -19.08
N VAL A 19 14.75 12.81 -17.86
CA VAL A 19 13.81 12.88 -16.76
C VAL A 19 14.39 13.84 -15.73
N ASP A 20 13.76 14.99 -15.60
CA ASP A 20 14.08 15.98 -14.56
C ASP A 20 13.26 15.72 -13.30
N GLU A 21 13.82 16.08 -12.14
CA GLU A 21 13.29 15.75 -10.80
C GLU A 21 12.83 14.29 -10.66
N ALA A 22 13.70 13.37 -11.08
CA ALA A 22 13.35 11.95 -11.18
C ALA A 22 12.90 11.36 -9.84
N ALA A 23 13.40 11.82 -8.70
CA ALA A 23 12.94 11.38 -7.39
C ALA A 23 11.47 11.67 -7.10
N GLY A 24 10.90 12.72 -7.70
CA GLY A 24 9.48 13.05 -7.60
C GLY A 24 8.57 12.12 -8.41
N ILE A 25 9.11 11.27 -9.28
CA ILE A 25 8.34 10.39 -10.17
C ILE A 25 8.34 8.97 -9.62
N PRO A 26 7.18 8.26 -9.58
CA PRO A 26 7.09 6.88 -9.09
C PRO A 26 8.16 5.94 -9.65
N VAL A 27 8.89 5.25 -8.77
CA VAL A 27 9.94 4.27 -9.14
C VAL A 27 9.46 3.23 -10.18
N PRO A 28 8.23 2.67 -10.11
CA PRO A 28 7.74 1.77 -11.16
C PRO A 28 7.66 2.44 -12.54
N LEU A 29 7.30 3.72 -12.61
CA LEU A 29 7.27 4.48 -13.86
C LEU A 29 8.69 4.75 -14.36
N LEU A 30 9.63 5.11 -13.48
CA LEU A 30 11.04 5.27 -13.84
C LEU A 30 11.61 3.97 -14.45
N HIS A 31 11.31 2.82 -13.85
CA HIS A 31 11.71 1.51 -14.40
C HIS A 31 11.09 1.25 -15.78
N LYS A 32 9.79 1.52 -15.96
CA LYS A 32 9.14 1.38 -17.28
C LYS A 32 9.79 2.28 -18.34
N ILE A 33 10.18 3.50 -17.97
CA ILE A 33 10.88 4.43 -18.88
C ILE A 33 12.25 3.86 -19.25
N TRP A 34 13.02 3.41 -18.25
CA TRP A 34 14.34 2.79 -18.43
C TRP A 34 14.29 1.53 -19.30
N GLU A 35 13.31 0.64 -19.07
CA GLU A 35 13.17 -0.61 -19.82
C GLU A 35 12.74 -0.38 -21.27
N LYS A 36 11.92 0.64 -21.52
CA LYS A 36 11.38 0.92 -22.85
C LYS A 36 12.37 1.64 -23.77
N HIS A 37 13.18 2.55 -23.23
CA HIS A 37 14.00 3.47 -24.02
C HIS A 37 15.48 3.14 -23.93
N ARG A 38 16.19 3.19 -25.06
CA ARG A 38 17.61 2.78 -25.12
C ARG A 38 18.57 3.73 -24.38
N ARG A 39 18.23 5.02 -24.30
CA ARG A 39 19.05 6.05 -23.66
C ARG A 39 18.19 6.89 -22.75
N THR A 40 18.53 6.92 -21.47
CA THR A 40 17.79 7.65 -20.45
C THR A 40 18.76 8.44 -19.57
N ILE A 41 18.45 9.70 -19.29
CA ILE A 41 19.17 10.56 -18.35
C ILE A 41 18.21 10.92 -17.23
N TYR A 42 18.65 10.83 -15.99
CA TYR A 42 17.87 11.17 -14.80
C TYR A 42 18.61 12.26 -14.03
N ALA A 43 17.98 13.42 -13.87
CA ALA A 43 18.44 14.50 -13.00
C ALA A 43 17.53 14.55 -11.77
N THR A 44 18.12 14.66 -10.58
CA THR A 44 17.36 14.71 -9.33
C THR A 44 18.22 15.23 -8.20
N THR A 45 17.56 15.75 -7.16
CA THR A 45 18.21 16.10 -5.90
C THR A 45 18.25 14.90 -4.95
N ILE A 46 19.41 14.60 -4.35
CA ILE A 46 19.59 13.50 -3.38
C ILE A 46 19.34 14.00 -1.95
N HIS A 47 19.89 15.18 -1.61
CA HIS A 47 19.81 15.82 -0.30
C HIS A 47 19.16 17.19 -0.43
N GLY A 48 18.11 17.46 0.36
CA GLY A 48 17.42 18.75 0.32
C GLY A 48 15.98 18.70 0.82
N TYR A 49 15.32 19.86 0.80
CA TYR A 49 13.99 20.08 1.35
C TYR A 49 12.87 19.27 0.66
N GLU A 50 13.08 18.79 -0.56
CA GLU A 50 12.05 18.00 -1.27
C GLU A 50 12.06 16.51 -0.86
N GLY A 51 13.08 16.06 -0.10
CA GLY A 51 13.10 14.78 0.61
C GLY A 51 12.81 13.51 -0.20
N ALA A 52 12.85 13.60 -1.54
CA ALA A 52 12.47 12.53 -2.46
C ALA A 52 13.68 11.67 -2.91
N GLY A 53 14.90 12.18 -2.74
CA GLY A 53 16.12 11.65 -3.36
C GLY A 53 16.47 10.19 -3.03
N ARG A 54 16.12 9.69 -1.83
CA ARG A 54 16.54 8.36 -1.39
C ARG A 54 15.70 7.21 -1.98
N GLY A 55 14.40 7.41 -2.28
CA GLY A 55 13.60 6.40 -2.99
C GLY A 55 14.18 6.08 -4.37
N PHE A 56 14.66 7.13 -5.04
CA PHE A 56 15.46 7.03 -6.26
C PHE A 56 16.81 6.33 -5.99
N SER A 57 17.59 6.78 -5.01
CA SER A 57 18.94 6.23 -4.77
C SER A 57 18.97 4.78 -4.27
N VAL A 58 18.01 4.37 -3.42
CA VAL A 58 18.01 3.04 -2.79
C VAL A 58 17.25 2.02 -3.62
N ARG A 59 16.12 2.38 -4.22
CA ARG A 59 15.27 1.41 -4.96
C ARG A 59 15.54 1.44 -6.45
N PHE A 60 15.53 2.63 -7.07
CA PHE A 60 15.74 2.76 -8.51
C PHE A 60 17.20 2.45 -8.89
N LEU A 61 18.19 3.15 -8.30
CA LEU A 61 19.59 2.92 -8.65
C LEU A 61 20.08 1.52 -8.30
N LYS A 62 19.60 0.89 -7.22
CA LYS A 62 19.99 -0.49 -6.86
C LYS A 62 19.69 -1.46 -8.00
N ARG A 63 18.47 -1.43 -8.55
CA ARG A 63 18.09 -2.29 -9.67
C ARG A 63 18.90 -1.98 -10.95
N LEU A 64 19.21 -0.72 -11.21
CA LEU A 64 20.07 -0.33 -12.34
C LEU A 64 21.51 -0.83 -12.16
N LYS A 65 22.03 -0.84 -10.93
CA LYS A 65 23.37 -1.40 -10.60
C LYS A 65 23.41 -2.92 -10.73
N GLU A 66 22.32 -3.60 -10.40
CA GLU A 66 22.20 -5.07 -10.49
C GLU A 66 21.99 -5.56 -11.94
N ASP A 67 21.52 -4.72 -12.86
CA ASP A 67 21.32 -5.09 -14.26
C ASP A 67 22.61 -5.00 -15.09
N HIS A 68 23.18 -6.16 -15.41
CA HIS A 68 24.41 -6.26 -16.21
C HIS A 68 24.29 -5.75 -17.66
N LYS A 69 23.06 -5.54 -18.16
CA LYS A 69 22.83 -5.01 -19.53
C LYS A 69 22.89 -3.49 -19.57
N THR A 70 22.80 -2.84 -18.42
CA THR A 70 22.75 -1.38 -18.32
C THR A 70 24.14 -0.81 -18.06
N LYS A 71 24.60 0.05 -18.96
CA LYS A 71 25.79 0.87 -18.72
C LYS A 71 25.39 2.09 -17.90
N LEU A 72 25.53 1.99 -16.58
CA LEU A 72 25.23 3.07 -15.65
C LEU A 72 26.43 4.04 -15.53
N ILE A 73 26.16 5.34 -15.68
CA ILE A 73 27.12 6.43 -15.44
C ILE A 73 26.47 7.38 -14.44
N ILE A 74 27.16 7.67 -13.35
CA ILE A 74 26.67 8.54 -12.27
C ILE A 74 27.59 9.76 -12.20
N TYR A 75 26.98 10.94 -12.16
CA TYR A 75 27.65 12.21 -11.88
C TYR A 75 26.98 12.86 -10.68
N GLU A 76 27.79 13.41 -9.78
CA GLU A 76 27.33 14.12 -8.59
C GLU A 76 27.83 15.57 -8.66
N MET A 77 26.96 16.51 -8.31
CA MET A 77 27.23 17.94 -8.34
C MET A 77 27.15 18.47 -6.91
N GLU A 78 28.29 18.83 -6.33
CA GLU A 78 28.39 19.28 -4.93
C GLU A 78 28.61 20.78 -4.77
N GLU A 79 29.17 21.45 -5.78
CA GLU A 79 29.55 22.87 -5.67
C GLU A 79 28.33 23.78 -5.89
N PRO A 80 27.88 24.54 -4.88
CA PRO A 80 26.75 25.44 -5.04
C PRO A 80 27.12 26.62 -5.94
N ILE A 81 26.20 27.03 -6.81
CA ILE A 81 26.39 28.20 -7.69
C ILE A 81 25.84 29.51 -7.11
N ARG A 82 24.99 29.41 -6.06
CA ARG A 82 24.28 30.57 -5.48
C ARG A 82 24.95 31.12 -4.21
N TYR A 83 25.71 30.29 -3.52
CA TYR A 83 26.36 30.60 -2.25
C TYR A 83 27.70 29.87 -2.16
N SER A 84 28.51 30.25 -1.20
CA SER A 84 29.84 29.67 -1.01
C SER A 84 29.77 28.22 -0.56
N LYS A 85 30.75 27.41 -0.97
CA LYS A 85 30.93 26.07 -0.39
C LYS A 85 31.11 26.19 1.14
N ASN A 86 30.38 25.38 1.89
CA ASN A 86 30.32 25.41 3.36
C ASN A 86 29.63 26.65 3.96
N ASP A 87 28.55 27.14 3.35
CA ASP A 87 27.77 28.24 3.92
C ASP A 87 27.23 27.85 5.32
N PRO A 88 27.52 28.63 6.38
CA PRO A 88 27.06 28.31 7.73
C PRO A 88 25.54 28.36 7.89
N ILE A 89 24.82 29.14 7.07
CA ILE A 89 23.36 29.20 7.09
C ILE A 89 22.76 27.95 6.46
N GLU A 90 23.35 27.44 5.38
CA GLU A 90 22.97 26.14 4.81
C GLU A 90 23.17 25.03 5.84
N ARG A 91 24.35 24.98 6.48
CA ARG A 91 24.62 23.99 7.54
C ARG A 91 23.60 24.08 8.66
N PHE A 92 23.33 25.29 9.16
CA PHE A 92 22.30 25.51 10.18
C PHE A 92 20.92 25.00 9.74
N GLN A 93 20.52 25.27 8.49
CA GLN A 93 19.24 24.82 7.96
C GLN A 93 19.16 23.29 7.91
N PHE A 94 20.20 22.62 7.40
CA PHE A 94 20.28 21.17 7.33
C PHE A 94 20.26 20.53 8.72
N ASP A 95 21.05 21.06 9.65
CA ASP A 95 21.12 20.59 11.02
C ASP A 95 19.79 20.77 11.77
N THR A 96 19.08 21.88 11.52
CA THR A 96 17.81 22.19 12.19
C THR A 96 16.64 21.37 11.64
N LEU A 97 16.60 21.17 10.32
CA LEU A 97 15.52 20.47 9.63
C LEU A 97 15.79 18.98 9.42
N LEU A 98 16.95 18.49 9.88
CA LEU A 98 17.37 17.10 9.77
C LEU A 98 17.35 16.59 8.31
N LEU A 99 17.87 17.39 7.37
CA LEU A 99 17.76 17.09 5.93
C LEU A 99 18.78 16.06 5.44
N ASP A 100 19.86 15.86 6.17
CA ASP A 100 21.00 14.98 5.86
C ASP A 100 21.16 13.83 6.87
N VAL A 101 20.19 13.58 7.73
CA VAL A 101 20.31 12.51 8.73
C VAL A 101 20.36 11.13 8.09
N GLU A 102 21.23 10.29 8.63
CA GLU A 102 21.41 8.88 8.28
C GLU A 102 21.09 8.00 9.49
N PRO A 103 20.59 6.78 9.29
CA PRO A 103 20.35 5.87 10.40
C PRO A 103 21.68 5.33 10.92
N ASP A 104 21.65 4.85 12.16
CA ASP A 104 22.80 4.19 12.75
C ASP A 104 23.11 2.87 12.01
N GLU A 105 24.36 2.68 11.56
CA GLU A 105 24.77 1.41 10.95
C GLU A 105 24.58 0.24 11.93
N LEU A 106 23.94 -0.85 11.49
CA LEU A 106 23.76 -2.05 12.30
C LEU A 106 24.92 -3.03 12.11
N ASN A 107 25.40 -3.64 13.20
CA ASN A 107 26.46 -4.64 13.18
C ASN A 107 25.92 -6.06 13.41
N GLU A 108 26.78 -7.08 13.33
CA GLU A 108 26.38 -8.48 13.49
C GLU A 108 25.72 -8.79 14.85
N ASP A 109 26.16 -8.14 15.93
CA ASP A 109 25.60 -8.37 17.25
C ASP A 109 24.21 -7.73 17.40
N ASP A 110 23.95 -6.60 16.72
CA ASP A 110 22.59 -6.05 16.62
C ASP A 110 21.65 -7.01 15.90
N PHE A 111 22.11 -7.63 14.80
CA PHE A 111 21.29 -8.59 14.07
C PHE A 111 20.95 -9.83 14.91
N LYS A 112 21.89 -10.31 15.73
CA LYS A 112 21.61 -11.38 16.71
C LYS A 112 20.58 -10.92 17.74
N GLU A 113 20.71 -9.70 18.26
CA GLU A 113 19.76 -9.15 19.24
C GLU A 113 18.35 -8.96 18.65
N ILE A 114 18.25 -8.54 17.38
CA ILE A 114 17.00 -8.47 16.63
C ILE A 114 16.34 -9.85 16.53
N GLU A 115 17.12 -10.89 16.25
CA GLU A 115 16.63 -12.27 16.14
C GLU A 115 16.18 -12.85 17.48
N GLU A 116 16.83 -12.44 18.58
CA GLU A 116 16.40 -12.73 19.96
C GLU A 116 15.10 -11.98 20.33
N GLY A 117 14.67 -10.99 19.54
CA GLY A 117 13.50 -10.16 19.82
C GLY A 117 13.70 -9.25 21.04
N ASN A 118 14.94 -8.90 21.37
CA ASN A 118 15.27 -8.17 22.59
C ASN A 118 15.11 -6.65 22.39
N PHE A 119 13.86 -6.23 22.25
CA PHE A 119 13.48 -4.83 22.07
C PHE A 119 13.03 -4.18 23.37
N GLU A 120 13.26 -2.88 23.45
CA GLU A 120 12.64 -1.97 24.40
C GLU A 120 11.69 -1.04 23.64
N TYR A 121 10.42 -1.05 24.06
CA TYR A 121 9.38 -0.18 23.51
C TYR A 121 9.41 1.18 24.20
N LEU A 122 9.74 2.23 23.44
CA LEU A 122 9.87 3.58 23.94
C LEU A 122 8.59 4.38 23.71
N LYS A 123 8.06 4.98 24.78
CA LYS A 123 7.01 6.00 24.74
C LYS A 123 7.65 7.37 24.80
N LEU A 124 7.66 8.08 23.68
CA LEU A 124 8.44 9.29 23.52
C LEU A 124 7.54 10.52 23.53
N ASP A 125 7.90 11.45 24.40
CA ASP A 125 7.30 12.77 24.48
C ASP A 125 7.98 13.69 23.46
N PRO A 126 7.23 14.39 22.59
CA PRO A 126 7.78 15.40 21.70
C PRO A 126 8.66 16.43 22.44
N GLU A 127 8.26 16.92 23.62
CA GLU A 127 9.02 17.92 24.37
C GLU A 127 10.42 17.41 24.74
N TYR A 128 10.53 16.14 25.14
CA TYR A 128 11.83 15.50 25.37
C TYR A 128 12.63 15.33 24.07
N LEU A 129 11.99 14.88 22.99
CA LEU A 129 12.68 14.67 21.70
C LEU A 129 13.30 15.95 21.14
N PHE A 130 12.65 17.09 21.35
CA PHE A 130 13.14 18.40 20.91
C PHE A 130 14.00 19.12 21.98
N SER A 131 14.39 18.43 23.06
CA SER A 131 15.36 18.94 24.04
C SER A 131 16.81 18.59 23.64
N PRO A 132 17.82 19.29 24.21
CA PRO A 132 19.23 18.95 23.97
C PRO A 132 19.59 17.49 24.32
N GLU A 133 18.93 16.92 25.32
CA GLU A 133 19.15 15.53 25.76
C GLU A 133 18.49 14.51 24.82
N GLY A 134 17.37 14.88 24.18
CA GLY A 134 16.63 14.02 23.25
C GLY A 134 17.08 14.13 21.80
N GLU A 135 17.85 15.16 21.42
CA GLU A 135 18.21 15.45 20.03
C GLU A 135 18.83 14.23 19.32
N LYS A 136 19.75 13.52 19.97
CA LYS A 136 20.37 12.32 19.38
C LYS A 136 19.32 11.26 19.05
N LEU A 137 18.36 11.05 19.93
CA LEU A 137 17.28 10.08 19.73
C LEU A 137 16.31 10.54 18.63
N LEU A 138 15.98 11.83 18.59
CA LEU A 138 15.18 12.42 17.51
C LEU A 138 15.85 12.21 16.15
N ARG A 139 17.17 12.46 16.04
CA ARG A 139 17.94 12.24 14.81
C ARG A 139 17.87 10.78 14.35
N SER A 140 18.11 9.80 15.24
CA SER A 140 18.02 8.37 14.91
C SER A 140 16.60 7.93 14.50
N ILE A 141 15.56 8.51 15.11
CA ILE A 141 14.16 8.19 14.74
C ILE A 141 13.81 8.80 13.39
N PHE A 142 14.15 10.08 13.20
CA PHE A 142 13.79 10.81 11.99
C PHE A 142 14.52 10.27 10.77
N SER A 143 15.77 9.81 10.91
CA SER A 143 16.50 9.16 9.83
C SER A 143 15.83 7.87 9.34
N ILE A 144 15.25 7.08 10.27
CA ILE A 144 14.47 5.88 9.91
C ILE A 144 13.18 6.28 9.16
N PHE A 145 12.48 7.34 9.57
CA PHE A 145 11.32 7.84 8.83
C PHE A 145 11.70 8.33 7.43
N VAL A 146 12.78 9.09 7.33
CA VAL A 146 13.26 9.63 6.06
C VAL A 146 13.56 8.51 5.07
N LEU A 147 14.17 7.41 5.52
CA LEU A 147 14.53 6.28 4.66
C LEU A 147 13.36 5.41 4.22
N ALA A 148 12.33 5.25 5.06
CA ALA A 148 11.23 4.35 4.76
C ALA A 148 10.17 4.96 3.82
N HIS A 149 10.09 6.29 3.74
CA HIS A 149 9.04 7.00 3.01
C HIS A 149 9.51 7.55 1.65
N TYR A 150 8.59 7.51 0.68
CA TYR A 150 8.85 7.92 -0.71
C TYR A 150 9.19 9.40 -0.86
N ARG A 151 8.63 10.23 0.03
CA ARG A 151 8.83 11.67 0.10
C ARG A 151 8.66 12.10 1.55
N ASN A 152 9.57 12.95 2.01
CA ASN A 152 9.46 13.61 3.30
C ASN A 152 9.48 15.12 3.04
N GLU A 153 8.68 15.86 3.79
CA GLU A 153 8.69 17.31 3.77
C GLU A 153 9.20 17.80 5.12
N PRO A 154 9.93 18.92 5.20
CA PRO A 154 10.38 19.50 6.47
C PRO A 154 9.23 19.74 7.45
N ASP A 155 8.03 20.04 6.91
CA ASP A 155 6.79 20.15 7.66
C ASP A 155 6.45 18.89 8.48
N ASP A 156 6.94 17.71 8.10
CA ASP A 156 6.74 16.48 8.86
C ASP A 156 7.41 16.55 10.23
N LEU A 157 8.62 17.10 10.30
CA LEU A 157 9.32 17.33 11.56
C LEU A 157 8.56 18.36 12.40
N GLY A 158 8.10 19.44 11.77
CA GLY A 158 7.26 20.45 12.41
C GLY A 158 5.97 19.89 12.99
N ARG A 159 5.30 18.97 12.28
CA ARG A 159 4.09 18.28 12.79
C ARG A 159 4.37 17.43 14.02
N ILE A 160 5.55 16.80 14.11
CA ILE A 160 5.95 16.03 15.31
C ILE A 160 6.18 16.97 16.49
N ALA A 161 6.73 18.17 16.24
CA ALA A 161 7.00 19.17 17.28
C ALA A 161 5.73 19.85 17.81
N ASP A 162 4.81 20.25 16.92
CA ASP A 162 3.75 21.21 17.24
C ASP A 162 2.38 20.56 17.52
N ALA A 163 2.09 19.41 16.91
CA ALA A 163 0.74 18.84 16.98
C ALA A 163 0.53 18.02 18.27
N PRO A 164 -0.32 18.46 19.22
CA PRO A 164 -0.46 17.82 20.54
C PRO A 164 -1.14 16.44 20.47
N HIS A 165 -1.83 16.15 19.37
CA HIS A 165 -2.46 14.86 19.10
C HIS A 165 -1.51 13.88 18.39
N HIS A 166 -0.28 14.30 18.08
CA HIS A 166 0.76 13.44 17.54
C HIS A 166 1.65 12.90 18.65
N SER A 167 2.10 11.66 18.50
CA SER A 167 3.07 11.06 19.42
C SER A 167 3.95 10.05 18.69
N ILE A 168 5.15 9.81 19.23
CA ILE A 168 6.15 8.90 18.66
C ILE A 168 6.31 7.68 19.56
N ARG A 169 6.45 6.51 18.94
CA ARG A 169 6.95 5.30 19.58
C ARG A 169 8.12 4.75 18.80
N ALA A 170 9.04 4.10 19.49
CA ALA A 170 10.21 3.50 18.85
C ALA A 170 10.57 2.16 19.50
N LEU A 171 11.27 1.31 18.76
CA LEU A 171 11.94 0.14 19.29
C LEU A 171 13.44 0.40 19.36
N ARG A 172 13.99 0.19 20.54
CA ARG A 172 15.42 0.25 20.83
C ARG A 172 15.96 -1.14 21.16
N LEU A 173 17.14 -1.47 20.66
CA LEU A 173 17.88 -2.65 21.10
C LEU A 173 18.43 -2.43 22.51
N LYS A 174 18.21 -3.35 23.44
CA LYS A 174 18.57 -3.13 24.86
C LYS A 174 20.07 -3.13 25.09
N LYS A 175 20.84 -3.95 24.36
CA LYS A 175 22.30 -4.04 24.54
C LYS A 175 23.00 -2.88 23.83
N SER A 176 22.71 -2.65 22.55
CA SER A 176 23.40 -1.61 21.77
C SER A 176 22.80 -0.21 21.90
N GLY A 177 21.54 -0.08 22.31
CA GLY A 177 20.83 1.19 22.40
C GLY A 177 20.39 1.77 21.05
N ARG A 178 20.61 1.05 19.94
CA ARG A 178 20.27 1.49 18.58
C ARG A 178 18.77 1.44 18.33
N ILE A 179 18.24 2.42 17.58
CA ILE A 179 16.84 2.44 17.17
C ILE A 179 16.69 1.62 15.89
N VAL A 180 15.73 0.69 15.90
CA VAL A 180 15.51 -0.24 14.77
C VAL A 180 14.14 -0.09 14.13
N ALA A 181 13.20 0.58 14.79
CA ALA A 181 11.91 0.92 14.21
C ALA A 181 11.31 2.13 14.93
N ALA A 182 10.48 2.87 14.21
CA ALA A 182 9.72 3.99 14.75
C ALA A 182 8.32 4.06 14.12
N VAL A 183 7.38 4.64 14.86
CA VAL A 183 6.01 4.88 14.43
C VAL A 183 5.54 6.24 14.92
N GLN A 184 4.93 7.00 14.01
CA GLN A 184 4.25 8.25 14.29
C GLN A 184 2.74 7.97 14.36
N LEU A 185 2.13 8.35 15.47
CA LEU A 185 0.72 8.15 15.76
C LEU A 185 0.02 9.51 15.82
N ALA A 186 -1.21 9.58 15.32
CA ALA A 186 -2.12 10.71 15.48
C ALA A 186 -3.42 10.21 16.14
N GLU A 187 -3.84 10.84 17.24
CA GLU A 187 -5.14 10.57 17.86
C GLU A 187 -6.26 11.22 17.04
N GLU A 188 -7.26 10.42 16.65
CA GLU A 188 -8.41 10.87 15.87
C GLU A 188 -9.71 10.38 16.51
N GLY A 189 -10.79 11.14 16.32
CA GLY A 189 -12.14 10.79 16.71
C GLY A 189 -12.79 11.72 17.72
N ARG A 190 -13.76 11.20 18.48
CA ARG A 190 -14.62 11.96 19.41
C ARG A 190 -15.29 13.18 18.75
N ILE A 191 -15.73 13.03 17.50
CA ILE A 191 -16.33 14.13 16.74
C ILE A 191 -17.73 14.44 17.30
N PRO A 192 -18.06 15.70 17.59
CA PRO A 192 -19.38 16.12 18.04
C PRO A 192 -20.52 15.76 17.07
N ASP A 193 -21.71 15.45 17.58
CA ASP A 193 -22.85 14.96 16.78
C ASP A 193 -23.40 15.97 15.76
N ASP A 194 -23.28 17.28 16.01
CA ASP A 194 -23.55 18.36 15.07
C ASP A 194 -22.53 18.37 13.91
N MET A 195 -21.23 18.24 14.22
CA MET A 195 -20.19 18.17 13.21
C MET A 195 -20.28 16.89 12.37
N ILE A 196 -20.61 15.74 12.97
CA ILE A 196 -20.88 14.49 12.22
C ILE A 196 -22.01 14.71 11.19
N ARG A 197 -23.07 15.45 11.55
CA ARG A 197 -24.16 15.77 10.63
C ARG A 197 -23.70 16.66 9.47
N GLU A 198 -22.79 17.59 9.72
CA GLU A 198 -22.18 18.44 8.69
C GLU A 198 -21.28 17.64 7.74
N LEU A 199 -20.42 16.78 8.28
CA LEU A 199 -19.53 15.92 7.49
C LEU A 199 -20.33 14.99 6.56
N LEU A 200 -21.45 14.44 7.03
CA LEU A 200 -22.35 13.64 6.19
C LEU A 200 -22.97 14.43 5.03
N ARG A 201 -23.07 15.76 5.14
CA ARG A 201 -23.55 16.68 4.09
C ARG A 201 -22.45 17.19 3.17
N GLY A 202 -21.19 16.77 3.38
CA GLY A 202 -20.06 17.17 2.54
C GLY A 202 -19.08 18.14 3.21
N GLY A 203 -19.25 18.45 4.50
CA GLY A 203 -18.26 19.21 5.26
C GLY A 203 -16.90 18.50 5.34
N SER A 204 -15.90 19.19 5.90
CA SER A 204 -14.55 18.65 6.13
C SER A 204 -14.10 18.91 7.57
N ILE A 205 -13.21 18.05 8.07
CA ILE A 205 -12.60 18.18 9.39
C ILE A 205 -11.10 17.98 9.28
N ALA A 206 -10.33 18.88 9.88
CA ALA A 206 -8.87 18.76 9.92
C ALA A 206 -8.44 17.69 10.95
N GLY A 207 -7.32 17.02 10.67
CA GLY A 207 -6.70 16.05 11.59
C GLY A 207 -7.41 14.70 11.76
N ASN A 208 -8.65 14.53 11.25
CA ASN A 208 -9.46 13.32 11.46
C ASN A 208 -9.68 12.55 10.15
N ILE A 209 -8.62 11.99 9.57
CA ILE A 209 -8.67 11.39 8.23
C ILE A 209 -9.51 10.12 8.22
N ILE A 210 -9.29 9.19 9.15
CA ILE A 210 -9.99 7.90 9.17
C ILE A 210 -11.48 8.09 9.48
N PRO A 211 -11.87 8.82 10.55
CA PRO A 211 -13.27 9.13 10.82
C PRO A 211 -13.96 9.81 9.64
N ASP A 212 -13.35 10.84 9.03
CA ASP A 212 -13.95 11.59 7.92
C ASP A 212 -14.24 10.70 6.71
N ARG A 213 -13.25 9.93 6.28
CA ARG A 213 -13.38 9.09 5.09
C ARG A 213 -14.36 7.95 5.30
N LEU A 214 -14.30 7.25 6.43
CA LEU A 214 -15.23 6.15 6.68
C LEU A 214 -16.67 6.66 6.88
N LEU A 215 -16.86 7.81 7.51
CA LEU A 215 -18.16 8.45 7.62
C LEU A 215 -18.75 8.80 6.24
N LYS A 216 -17.95 9.40 5.36
CA LYS A 216 -18.41 9.81 4.01
C LYS A 216 -18.70 8.63 3.09
N HIS A 217 -17.89 7.56 3.18
CA HIS A 217 -17.98 6.44 2.24
C HIS A 217 -18.86 5.28 2.74
N LEU A 218 -18.91 5.01 4.05
CA LEU A 218 -19.73 3.95 4.64
C LEU A 218 -20.99 4.47 5.33
N ARG A 219 -21.08 5.78 5.60
CA ARG A 219 -22.25 6.43 6.23
C ARG A 219 -22.56 5.93 7.65
N LEU A 220 -21.62 5.26 8.30
CA LEU A 220 -21.71 4.77 9.68
C LEU A 220 -21.16 5.83 10.65
N LYS A 221 -22.04 6.35 11.53
CA LYS A 221 -21.71 7.47 12.44
C LYS A 221 -20.74 7.06 13.56
N GLU A 222 -20.69 5.77 13.85
CA GLU A 222 -19.84 5.17 14.87
C GLU A 222 -18.36 5.49 14.64
N PHE A 223 -17.91 5.59 13.38
CA PHE A 223 -16.53 6.00 13.04
C PHE A 223 -16.20 7.42 13.46
N GLY A 224 -17.17 8.35 13.45
CA GLY A 224 -17.00 9.71 13.96
C GLY A 224 -16.98 9.77 15.49
N LYS A 225 -17.79 8.93 16.15
CA LYS A 225 -17.91 8.90 17.61
C LYS A 225 -16.75 8.20 18.30
N GLY A 226 -16.19 7.19 17.65
CA GLY A 226 -15.08 6.42 18.18
C GLY A 226 -13.83 7.25 18.40
N ILE A 227 -12.88 6.68 19.13
CA ILE A 227 -11.52 7.22 19.26
C ILE A 227 -10.49 6.16 18.91
N GLY A 228 -9.46 6.55 18.16
CA GLY A 228 -8.35 5.67 17.88
C GLY A 228 -7.08 6.38 17.49
N TRP A 229 -6.06 5.58 17.21
CA TRP A 229 -4.83 6.07 16.62
C TRP A 229 -4.78 5.77 15.13
N ARG A 230 -4.53 6.81 14.35
CA ARG A 230 -3.99 6.65 13.01
C ARG A 230 -2.47 6.56 13.08
N ILE A 231 -1.93 5.46 12.58
CA ILE A 231 -0.53 5.34 12.23
C ILE A 231 -0.29 6.22 11.01
N VAL A 232 0.38 7.35 11.23
CA VAL A 232 0.76 8.30 10.19
C VAL A 232 1.94 7.73 9.41
N ARG A 233 2.93 7.18 10.12
CA ARG A 233 4.13 6.55 9.58
C ARG A 233 4.54 5.37 10.43
N ILE A 234 4.98 4.30 9.80
CA ILE A 234 5.67 3.19 10.45
C ILE A 234 6.88 2.83 9.60
N ALA A 235 8.04 2.77 10.23
CA ALA A 235 9.30 2.60 9.56
C ALA A 235 10.17 1.64 10.36
N VAL A 236 10.87 0.76 9.63
CA VAL A 236 11.86 -0.17 10.16
C VAL A 236 13.18 0.15 9.47
N HIS A 237 14.26 0.06 10.23
CA HIS A 237 15.61 0.22 9.73
C HIS A 237 15.82 -0.58 8.44
N ILE A 238 16.39 0.05 7.40
CA ILE A 238 16.42 -0.49 6.03
C ILE A 238 17.08 -1.87 5.96
N ASP A 239 18.19 -2.06 6.68
CA ASP A 239 18.93 -3.32 6.70
C ASP A 239 18.28 -4.42 7.57
N ALA A 240 17.26 -4.06 8.34
CA ALA A 240 16.56 -4.97 9.25
C ALA A 240 15.11 -5.28 8.81
N GLN A 241 14.71 -4.85 7.61
CA GLN A 241 13.39 -5.14 7.06
C GLN A 241 13.19 -6.65 6.84
N GLY A 242 11.94 -7.10 6.89
CA GLY A 242 11.60 -8.51 6.71
C GLY A 242 11.89 -9.42 7.92
N LYS A 243 12.52 -8.92 8.98
CA LYS A 243 12.81 -9.68 10.23
C LYS A 243 11.69 -9.63 11.29
N GLY A 244 10.50 -9.14 10.95
CA GLY A 244 9.34 -9.11 11.86
C GLY A 244 9.28 -7.94 12.85
N ILE A 245 10.27 -7.04 12.85
CA ILE A 245 10.35 -5.87 13.75
C ILE A 245 9.12 -4.97 13.66
N GLY A 246 8.66 -4.66 12.44
CA GLY A 246 7.48 -3.83 12.23
C GLY A 246 6.20 -4.45 12.80
N SER A 247 6.07 -5.79 12.73
CA SER A 247 4.95 -6.50 13.34
C SER A 247 5.03 -6.45 14.86
N TYR A 248 6.23 -6.60 15.45
CA TYR A 248 6.43 -6.44 16.88
C TYR A 248 6.03 -5.05 17.37
N LEU A 249 6.52 -3.99 16.71
CA LEU A 249 6.17 -2.60 17.04
C LEU A 249 4.65 -2.40 16.97
N LEU A 250 4.00 -2.94 15.95
CA LEU A 250 2.56 -2.82 15.77
C LEU A 250 1.77 -3.52 16.90
N GLN A 251 2.23 -4.68 17.38
CA GLN A 251 1.61 -5.35 18.54
C GLN A 251 1.73 -4.52 19.82
N GLU A 252 2.89 -3.91 20.08
CA GLU A 252 3.06 -3.03 21.24
C GLU A 252 2.16 -1.79 21.15
N VAL A 253 2.02 -1.19 19.96
CA VAL A 253 1.07 -0.08 19.73
C VAL A 253 -0.37 -0.51 19.99
N ILE A 254 -0.79 -1.68 19.48
CA ILE A 254 -2.14 -2.21 19.70
C ILE A 254 -2.39 -2.47 21.18
N LYS A 255 -1.39 -3.01 21.89
CA LYS A 255 -1.47 -3.26 23.33
C LYS A 255 -1.64 -1.95 24.10
N GLU A 256 -0.82 -0.94 23.82
CA GLU A 256 -0.94 0.38 24.45
C GLU A 256 -2.30 1.03 24.13
N ALA A 257 -2.78 0.93 22.89
CA ALA A 257 -4.07 1.48 22.50
C ALA A 257 -5.24 0.82 23.25
N LYS A 258 -5.16 -0.51 23.50
CA LYS A 258 -6.13 -1.22 24.35
C LYS A 258 -6.08 -0.75 25.80
N GLU A 259 -4.88 -0.59 26.37
CA GLU A 259 -4.69 -0.09 27.74
C GLU A 259 -5.27 1.32 27.92
N ARG A 260 -5.21 2.16 26.88
CA ARG A 260 -5.82 3.51 26.85
C ARG A 260 -7.34 3.50 26.67
N GLY A 261 -7.95 2.35 26.40
CA GLY A 261 -9.38 2.24 26.13
C GLY A 261 -9.80 2.81 24.78
N TYR A 262 -8.91 2.78 23.78
CA TYR A 262 -9.27 3.18 22.42
C TYR A 262 -10.09 2.11 21.72
N ASP A 263 -10.80 2.54 20.68
CA ASP A 263 -11.71 1.73 19.92
C ASP A 263 -11.04 1.00 18.75
N TRP A 264 -10.06 1.65 18.12
CA TRP A 264 -9.38 1.16 16.93
C TRP A 264 -7.94 1.69 16.81
N VAL A 265 -7.11 0.97 16.06
CA VAL A 265 -5.86 1.48 15.46
C VAL A 265 -6.01 1.37 13.96
N GLY A 266 -5.57 2.35 13.19
CA GLY A 266 -5.72 2.34 11.74
C GLY A 266 -4.56 3.00 11.02
N ALA A 267 -4.52 2.88 9.70
CA ALA A 267 -3.50 3.51 8.87
C ALA A 267 -4.08 3.86 7.50
N GLY A 268 -3.44 4.81 6.82
CA GLY A 268 -3.72 5.14 5.42
C GLY A 268 -2.43 5.13 4.60
N PHE A 269 -2.43 4.44 3.46
CA PHE A 269 -1.24 4.29 2.62
C PHE A 269 -1.58 4.01 1.16
N GLY A 270 -0.63 4.29 0.26
CA GLY A 270 -0.69 3.87 -1.14
C GLY A 270 -0.53 2.36 -1.27
N ILE A 271 -1.50 1.71 -1.91
CA ILE A 271 -1.63 0.26 -1.88
C ILE A 271 -0.64 -0.42 -2.81
N THR A 272 0.15 -1.33 -2.23
CA THR A 272 0.93 -2.34 -2.94
C THR A 272 0.63 -3.70 -2.32
N LYS A 273 0.89 -4.79 -3.04
CA LYS A 273 0.70 -6.15 -2.51
C LYS A 273 1.51 -6.37 -1.23
N GLU A 274 2.77 -5.92 -1.21
CA GLU A 274 3.69 -6.09 -0.09
C GLU A 274 3.20 -5.37 1.15
N LEU A 275 2.83 -4.09 1.01
CA LEU A 275 2.39 -3.29 2.14
C LEU A 275 1.02 -3.74 2.63
N LEU A 276 0.08 -4.03 1.73
CA LEU A 276 -1.21 -4.62 2.12
C LEU A 276 -1.02 -5.93 2.89
N ASN A 277 -0.13 -6.81 2.43
CA ASN A 277 0.16 -8.08 3.11
C ASN A 277 0.72 -7.88 4.53
N PHE A 278 1.56 -6.86 4.75
CA PHE A 278 2.03 -6.50 6.09
C PHE A 278 0.87 -6.19 7.04
N TRP A 279 -0.07 -5.34 6.63
CA TRP A 279 -1.23 -4.97 7.46
C TRP A 279 -2.19 -6.14 7.68
N VAL A 280 -2.51 -6.89 6.62
CA VAL A 280 -3.40 -8.05 6.68
C VAL A 280 -2.86 -9.13 7.60
N LYS A 281 -1.56 -9.45 7.52
CA LYS A 281 -0.91 -10.42 8.42
C LYS A 281 -0.95 -10.00 9.88
N ASN A 282 -0.98 -8.69 10.14
CA ASN A 282 -1.11 -8.12 11.48
C ASN A 282 -2.57 -7.92 11.93
N GLY A 283 -3.55 -8.44 11.18
CA GLY A 283 -4.95 -8.46 11.58
C GLY A 283 -5.73 -7.18 11.27
N PHE A 284 -5.20 -6.30 10.40
CA PHE A 284 -5.92 -5.12 9.94
C PHE A 284 -6.83 -5.44 8.76
N TYR A 285 -7.97 -4.74 8.70
CA TYR A 285 -8.99 -4.86 7.67
C TYR A 285 -9.00 -3.62 6.79
N ALA A 286 -8.90 -3.80 5.47
CA ALA A 286 -9.08 -2.71 4.51
C ALA A 286 -10.58 -2.38 4.38
N LEU A 287 -10.95 -1.14 4.68
CA LEU A 287 -12.35 -0.68 4.71
C LEU A 287 -12.66 0.46 3.74
N HIS A 288 -11.63 1.00 3.08
CA HIS A 288 -11.77 2.09 2.13
C HIS A 288 -10.68 2.00 1.07
N LEU A 289 -11.04 2.42 -0.14
CA LEU A 289 -10.13 2.70 -1.23
C LEU A 289 -10.52 4.05 -1.83
N SER A 290 -9.54 4.92 -2.09
CA SER A 290 -9.76 6.18 -2.78
C SER A 290 -10.22 5.91 -4.22
N PRO A 291 -11.15 6.69 -4.78
CA PRO A 291 -11.61 6.51 -6.16
C PRO A 291 -10.54 6.87 -7.18
N ASP A 292 -9.61 7.75 -6.83
CA ASP A 292 -8.51 8.21 -7.68
C ASP A 292 -7.16 7.79 -7.09
N ARG A 293 -6.18 7.61 -7.99
CA ARG A 293 -4.78 7.44 -7.61
C ARG A 293 -4.22 8.76 -7.08
N ASN A 294 -3.34 8.67 -6.10
CA ASN A 294 -2.60 9.83 -5.63
C ASN A 294 -1.71 10.36 -6.79
N PRO A 295 -1.75 11.67 -7.11
CA PRO A 295 -1.01 12.22 -8.25
C PRO A 295 0.51 12.10 -8.11
N VAL A 296 1.02 11.98 -6.87
CA VAL A 296 2.45 11.87 -6.57
C VAL A 296 2.90 10.41 -6.62
N SER A 297 2.28 9.52 -5.84
CA SER A 297 2.71 8.10 -5.80
C SER A 297 2.20 7.28 -6.98
N GLY A 298 1.14 7.75 -7.65
CA GLY A 298 0.46 6.99 -8.69
C GLY A 298 -0.27 5.76 -8.15
N GLU A 299 -0.47 5.63 -6.83
CA GLU A 299 -1.13 4.48 -6.17
C GLU A 299 -2.51 4.86 -5.65
N TYR A 300 -3.43 3.90 -5.59
CA TYR A 300 -4.68 4.07 -4.86
C TYR A 300 -4.41 4.11 -3.36
N THR A 301 -5.08 4.99 -2.62
CA THR A 301 -4.93 5.05 -1.15
C THR A 301 -5.95 4.14 -0.49
N THR A 302 -5.49 3.24 0.37
CA THR A 302 -6.36 2.39 1.19
C THR A 302 -6.34 2.84 2.64
N LEU A 303 -7.47 2.67 3.35
CA LEU A 303 -7.50 2.80 4.81
C LEU A 303 -7.75 1.44 5.43
N VAL A 304 -6.92 1.10 6.42
CA VAL A 304 -7.01 -0.14 7.17
C VAL A 304 -7.30 0.13 8.65
N ILE A 305 -8.05 -0.77 9.29
CA ILE A 305 -8.42 -0.68 10.71
C ILE A 305 -8.21 -2.02 11.41
N TYR A 306 -7.69 -1.96 12.63
CA TYR A 306 -7.69 -3.01 13.63
C TYR A 306 -8.68 -2.65 14.75
N PRO A 307 -9.75 -3.43 14.96
CA PRO A 307 -10.71 -3.19 16.03
C PRO A 307 -10.14 -3.62 17.39
N LEU A 308 -10.28 -2.78 18.42
CA LEU A 308 -9.73 -3.06 19.76
C LEU A 308 -10.75 -3.67 20.74
N SER A 309 -12.04 -3.63 20.41
CA SER A 309 -13.13 -4.22 21.21
C SER A 309 -14.10 -5.03 20.36
N ASP A 310 -14.90 -5.88 21.00
CA ASP A 310 -15.91 -6.71 20.30
C ASP A 310 -16.99 -5.87 19.61
N LYS A 311 -17.35 -4.72 20.20
CA LYS A 311 -18.25 -3.73 19.56
C LYS A 311 -17.67 -3.28 18.23
N TRP A 312 -16.39 -2.93 18.21
CA TRP A 312 -15.71 -2.47 17.00
C TRP A 312 -15.42 -3.60 16.02
N ARG A 313 -15.18 -4.81 16.49
CA ARG A 313 -15.07 -5.98 15.61
C ARG A 313 -16.34 -6.17 14.80
N LYS A 314 -17.52 -6.11 15.44
CA LYS A 314 -18.82 -6.19 14.74
C LYS A 314 -19.03 -5.04 13.75
N LEU A 315 -18.67 -3.82 14.13
CA LEU A 315 -18.76 -2.66 13.23
C LEU A 315 -17.86 -2.83 11.98
N VAL A 316 -16.63 -3.28 12.18
CA VAL A 316 -15.67 -3.58 11.11
C VAL A 316 -16.18 -4.72 10.22
N GLU A 317 -16.79 -5.76 10.77
CA GLU A 317 -17.39 -6.86 9.99
C GLU A 317 -18.53 -6.37 9.09
N ILE A 318 -19.43 -5.54 9.61
CA ILE A 318 -20.50 -4.91 8.81
C ILE A 318 -19.90 -4.03 7.71
N SER A 319 -18.92 -3.22 8.06
CA SER A 319 -18.21 -2.32 7.14
C SER A 319 -17.50 -3.09 6.03
N LEU A 320 -16.88 -4.21 6.37
CA LEU A 320 -16.15 -5.06 5.43
C LEU A 320 -17.09 -5.73 4.42
N LYS A 321 -18.28 -6.16 4.87
CA LYS A 321 -19.32 -6.71 3.97
C LYS A 321 -19.76 -5.69 2.92
N GLU A 322 -20.02 -4.46 3.34
CA GLU A 322 -20.42 -3.36 2.46
C GLU A 322 -19.28 -2.98 1.51
N PHE A 323 -18.07 -2.79 2.05
CA PHE A 323 -16.88 -2.50 1.25
C PHE A 323 -16.60 -3.59 0.22
N THR A 324 -16.76 -4.87 0.59
CA THR A 324 -16.56 -6.01 -0.31
C THR A 324 -17.45 -5.93 -1.55
N VAL A 325 -18.75 -5.63 -1.36
CA VAL A 325 -19.70 -5.48 -2.47
C VAL A 325 -19.33 -4.27 -3.31
N LYS A 326 -19.09 -3.11 -2.68
CA LYS A 326 -18.68 -1.90 -3.39
C LYS A 326 -17.40 -2.12 -4.22
N PHE A 327 -16.41 -2.82 -3.67
CA PHE A 327 -15.14 -3.06 -4.34
C PHE A 327 -15.34 -3.98 -5.56
N ILE A 328 -15.95 -5.16 -5.38
CA ILE A 328 -16.14 -6.12 -6.48
C ILE A 328 -17.01 -5.54 -7.61
N GLU A 329 -18.03 -4.76 -7.26
CA GLU A 329 -18.91 -4.12 -8.24
C GLU A 329 -18.27 -2.90 -8.91
N SER A 330 -17.19 -2.34 -8.37
CA SER A 330 -16.49 -1.17 -8.95
C SER A 330 -15.23 -1.53 -9.74
N LEU A 331 -14.79 -2.80 -9.72
CA LEU A 331 -13.55 -3.24 -10.39
C LEU A 331 -13.55 -3.04 -11.90
N HIS A 332 -14.70 -3.12 -12.56
CA HIS A 332 -14.79 -2.96 -14.01
C HIS A 332 -14.81 -1.48 -14.46
N ALA A 333 -15.16 -0.57 -13.54
CA ALA A 333 -15.41 0.83 -13.85
C ALA A 333 -14.33 1.73 -13.23
N VAL A 334 -14.36 1.90 -11.91
CA VAL A 334 -13.46 2.82 -11.18
C VAL A 334 -12.08 2.21 -11.01
N TYR A 335 -12.01 0.90 -10.70
CA TYR A 335 -10.76 0.22 -10.33
C TYR A 335 -10.26 -0.73 -11.42
N ARG A 336 -10.51 -0.39 -12.69
CA ARG A 336 -10.14 -1.22 -13.85
C ARG A 336 -8.63 -1.43 -13.98
N ASP A 337 -7.87 -0.40 -13.63
CA ASP A 337 -6.41 -0.36 -13.64
C ASP A 337 -5.79 -0.70 -12.27
N PHE A 338 -6.59 -1.08 -11.28
CA PHE A 338 -6.11 -1.49 -9.96
C PHE A 338 -5.22 -2.73 -10.04
N GLU A 339 -4.27 -2.84 -9.12
CA GLU A 339 -3.28 -3.91 -9.03
C GLU A 339 -3.97 -5.26 -8.76
N ALA A 340 -3.93 -6.17 -9.74
CA ALA A 340 -4.70 -7.42 -9.70
C ALA A 340 -4.24 -8.37 -8.57
N ASP A 341 -2.96 -8.32 -8.22
CA ASP A 341 -2.36 -9.09 -7.13
C ASP A 341 -2.74 -8.57 -5.73
N ALA A 342 -2.85 -7.26 -5.56
CA ALA A 342 -3.44 -6.65 -4.37
C ALA A 342 -4.92 -7.03 -4.25
N ALA A 343 -5.69 -6.97 -5.35
CA ALA A 343 -7.10 -7.37 -5.33
C ALA A 343 -7.24 -8.85 -4.97
N TYR A 344 -6.39 -9.72 -5.53
CA TYR A 344 -6.37 -11.14 -5.20
C TYR A 344 -6.03 -11.38 -3.73
N LEU A 345 -5.06 -10.66 -3.19
CA LEU A 345 -4.73 -10.72 -1.77
C LEU A 345 -5.92 -10.31 -0.90
N MET A 346 -6.63 -9.24 -1.27
CA MET A 346 -7.84 -8.80 -0.56
C MET A 346 -8.91 -9.89 -0.54
N PHE A 347 -9.28 -10.49 -1.68
CA PHE A 347 -10.28 -11.55 -1.73
C PHE A 347 -9.84 -12.88 -1.10
N SER A 348 -8.55 -13.21 -1.16
CA SER A 348 -8.04 -14.46 -0.59
C SER A 348 -7.88 -14.43 0.93
N LYS A 349 -7.83 -13.23 1.54
CA LYS A 349 -7.56 -13.08 2.99
C LYS A 349 -8.59 -12.30 3.77
N LEU A 350 -9.23 -11.29 3.16
CA LEU A 350 -10.07 -10.32 3.87
C LEU A 350 -11.53 -10.35 3.40
N LEU A 351 -11.73 -10.16 2.10
CA LEU A 351 -13.03 -9.81 1.54
C LEU A 351 -13.88 -11.06 1.34
N LYS A 352 -15.02 -11.08 2.04
CA LYS A 352 -16.06 -12.07 1.89
C LYS A 352 -17.40 -11.46 2.28
N ASN A 353 -18.46 -11.88 1.61
CA ASN A 353 -19.82 -11.53 1.96
C ASN A 353 -20.71 -12.73 1.63
N ILE A 354 -20.86 -13.64 2.60
CA ILE A 354 -21.60 -14.89 2.42
C ILE A 354 -23.06 -14.59 2.09
N ASP A 355 -23.69 -13.65 2.79
CA ASP A 355 -25.09 -13.28 2.58
C ASP A 355 -25.34 -12.81 1.15
N TYR A 356 -24.49 -11.92 0.62
CA TYR A 356 -24.59 -11.49 -0.77
C TYR A 356 -24.26 -12.62 -1.75
N SER A 357 -23.31 -13.50 -1.42
CA SER A 357 -22.98 -14.65 -2.27
C SER A 357 -24.16 -15.62 -2.46
N GLU A 358 -25.00 -15.81 -1.44
CA GLU A 358 -26.18 -16.68 -1.54
C GLU A 358 -27.28 -16.03 -2.38
N SER A 359 -27.32 -14.71 -2.49
CA SER A 359 -28.26 -14.00 -3.36
C SER A 359 -27.95 -14.15 -4.86
N ILE A 360 -26.73 -14.56 -5.20
CA ILE A 360 -26.32 -14.83 -6.58
C ILE A 360 -26.75 -16.25 -6.92
N ASP A 361 -27.77 -16.40 -7.75
CA ASP A 361 -28.20 -17.71 -8.24
C ASP A 361 -28.00 -17.84 -9.75
N LEU A 362 -27.55 -19.02 -10.17
CA LEU A 362 -27.29 -19.33 -11.57
C LEU A 362 -28.38 -20.28 -12.06
N SER A 363 -29.05 -19.90 -13.14
CA SER A 363 -30.01 -20.78 -13.82
C SER A 363 -29.35 -22.04 -14.38
N GLU A 364 -30.14 -23.10 -14.57
CA GLU A 364 -29.67 -24.34 -15.21
C GLU A 364 -29.05 -24.09 -16.60
N ILE A 365 -29.61 -23.14 -17.36
CA ILE A 365 -29.08 -22.73 -18.68
C ILE A 365 -27.69 -22.11 -18.54
N GLN A 366 -27.46 -21.26 -17.53
CA GLN A 366 -26.14 -20.69 -17.26
C GLN A 366 -25.14 -21.76 -16.81
N LEU A 367 -25.56 -22.71 -15.97
CA LEU A 367 -24.72 -23.84 -15.56
C LEU A 367 -24.33 -24.71 -16.76
N GLU A 368 -25.24 -24.99 -17.69
CA GLU A 368 -24.94 -25.74 -18.91
C GLU A 368 -23.95 -24.99 -19.82
N ARG A 369 -24.15 -23.69 -20.02
CA ARG A 369 -23.20 -22.83 -20.77
C ARG A 369 -21.82 -22.85 -20.14
N LEU A 370 -21.72 -22.83 -18.81
CA LEU A 370 -20.46 -22.94 -18.09
C LEU A 370 -19.77 -24.29 -18.30
N ARG A 371 -20.52 -25.40 -18.29
CA ARG A 371 -19.98 -26.74 -18.64
C ARG A 371 -19.38 -26.72 -20.04
N MET A 372 -20.12 -26.22 -21.03
CA MET A 372 -19.65 -26.11 -22.42
C MET A 372 -18.44 -25.19 -22.57
N TYR A 373 -18.36 -24.11 -21.79
CA TYR A 373 -17.19 -23.23 -21.75
C TYR A 373 -15.95 -23.93 -21.20
N VAL A 374 -16.10 -24.66 -20.09
CA VAL A 374 -15.00 -25.43 -19.49
C VAL A 374 -14.50 -26.48 -20.47
N SER A 375 -15.38 -27.24 -21.13
CA SER A 375 -15.02 -28.24 -22.15
C SER A 375 -14.40 -27.65 -23.43
N GLY A 376 -14.35 -26.32 -23.57
CA GLY A 376 -13.73 -25.65 -24.71
C GLY A 376 -14.63 -25.42 -25.92
N ILE A 377 -15.92 -25.76 -25.82
CA ILE A 377 -16.91 -25.62 -26.90
C ILE A 377 -17.35 -24.15 -27.04
N MET A 378 -17.55 -23.46 -25.91
CA MET A 378 -17.92 -22.04 -25.90
C MET A 378 -16.73 -21.11 -25.65
N THR A 379 -16.82 -19.89 -26.17
CA THR A 379 -15.88 -18.80 -25.89
C THR A 379 -16.28 -18.05 -24.64
N PHE A 380 -15.33 -17.31 -24.04
CA PHE A 380 -15.60 -16.48 -22.86
C PHE A 380 -16.66 -15.42 -23.17
N GLU A 381 -16.60 -14.80 -24.35
CA GLU A 381 -17.51 -13.75 -24.80
C GLU A 381 -18.97 -14.24 -24.81
N SER A 382 -19.19 -15.50 -25.16
CA SER A 382 -20.51 -16.13 -25.18
C SER A 382 -21.00 -16.58 -23.80
N VAL A 383 -20.18 -16.53 -22.74
CA VAL A 383 -20.55 -16.98 -21.38
C VAL A 383 -20.14 -15.99 -20.28
N CYS A 384 -19.76 -14.76 -20.65
CA CYS A 384 -19.14 -13.82 -19.72
C CYS A 384 -20.07 -13.46 -18.55
N ASP A 385 -21.38 -13.39 -18.78
CA ASP A 385 -22.41 -13.21 -17.76
C ASP A 385 -22.36 -14.32 -16.70
N ALA A 386 -22.39 -15.59 -17.14
CA ALA A 386 -22.40 -16.74 -16.25
C ALA A 386 -21.07 -16.91 -15.51
N VAL A 387 -19.94 -16.68 -16.19
CA VAL A 387 -18.61 -16.72 -15.57
C VAL A 387 -18.49 -15.63 -14.51
N THR A 388 -19.02 -14.43 -14.78
CA THR A 388 -19.03 -13.31 -13.83
C THR A 388 -19.83 -13.63 -12.58
N LEU A 389 -21.06 -14.14 -12.73
CA LEU A 389 -21.91 -14.51 -11.60
C LEU A 389 -21.27 -15.63 -10.75
N LEU A 390 -20.77 -16.70 -11.38
CA LEU A 390 -20.10 -17.78 -10.67
C LEU A 390 -18.84 -17.28 -9.94
N SER A 391 -18.01 -16.47 -10.61
CA SER A 391 -16.77 -15.93 -10.01
C SER A 391 -17.09 -15.03 -8.83
N LYS A 392 -18.10 -14.14 -8.95
CA LYS A 392 -18.54 -13.30 -7.83
C LYS A 392 -19.02 -14.15 -6.66
N LYS A 393 -19.90 -15.14 -6.90
CA LYS A 393 -20.38 -16.07 -5.86
C LYS A 393 -19.21 -16.76 -5.16
N TYR A 394 -18.25 -17.27 -5.93
CA TYR A 394 -17.08 -17.97 -5.42
C TYR A 394 -16.19 -17.10 -4.53
N PHE A 395 -15.83 -15.91 -5.01
CA PHE A 395 -14.97 -14.98 -4.28
C PHE A 395 -15.68 -14.44 -3.03
N LEU A 396 -16.98 -14.15 -3.10
CA LEU A 396 -17.76 -13.66 -1.97
C LEU A 396 -18.03 -14.72 -0.91
N LYS A 397 -18.05 -16.02 -1.26
CA LYS A 397 -17.99 -17.12 -0.28
C LYS A 397 -16.64 -17.24 0.44
N GLY A 398 -15.63 -16.47 0.04
CA GLY A 398 -14.28 -16.52 0.61
C GLY A 398 -13.46 -17.72 0.14
N LEU A 399 -13.75 -18.26 -1.05
CA LEU A 399 -13.07 -19.43 -1.61
C LEU A 399 -11.91 -19.08 -2.54
N ALA A 400 -11.63 -17.80 -2.76
CA ALA A 400 -10.58 -17.34 -3.68
C ALA A 400 -9.20 -17.97 -3.39
N ASN A 401 -8.88 -18.27 -2.13
CA ASN A 401 -7.63 -18.90 -1.71
C ASN A 401 -7.45 -20.37 -2.17
N ARG A 402 -8.49 -21.03 -2.69
CA ARG A 402 -8.41 -22.37 -3.28
C ARG A 402 -7.92 -22.36 -4.72
N LEU A 403 -7.93 -21.18 -5.36
CA LEU A 403 -7.32 -20.99 -6.67
C LEU A 403 -5.80 -20.87 -6.52
N LYS A 404 -5.08 -21.30 -7.56
CA LYS A 404 -3.67 -20.88 -7.69
C LYS A 404 -3.65 -19.39 -7.94
N GLU A 405 -2.60 -18.71 -7.49
CA GLU A 405 -2.48 -17.26 -7.63
C GLU A 405 -2.71 -16.80 -9.08
N VAL A 406 -2.07 -17.44 -10.05
CA VAL A 406 -2.24 -17.12 -11.48
C VAL A 406 -3.70 -17.28 -11.96
N GLU A 407 -4.43 -18.29 -11.47
CA GLU A 407 -5.85 -18.50 -11.80
C GLU A 407 -6.72 -17.37 -11.22
N GLY A 408 -6.42 -16.94 -9.99
CA GLY A 408 -7.07 -15.81 -9.34
C GLY A 408 -6.80 -14.48 -10.05
N LEU A 409 -5.55 -14.21 -10.42
CA LEU A 409 -5.15 -13.01 -11.16
C LEU A 409 -5.89 -12.92 -12.50
N ILE A 410 -5.91 -14.00 -13.28
CA ILE A 410 -6.62 -14.03 -14.57
C ILE A 410 -8.12 -13.82 -14.36
N THR A 411 -8.71 -14.40 -13.31
CA THR A 411 -10.12 -14.19 -12.98
C THR A 411 -10.39 -12.71 -12.69
N ILE A 412 -9.58 -12.07 -11.84
CA ILE A 412 -9.74 -10.65 -11.51
C ILE A 412 -9.59 -9.77 -12.75
N MET A 413 -8.50 -9.94 -13.51
CA MET A 413 -8.21 -9.12 -14.67
C MET A 413 -9.27 -9.29 -15.76
N ARG A 414 -9.60 -10.53 -16.13
CA ARG A 414 -10.53 -10.78 -17.25
C ARG A 414 -11.99 -10.58 -16.84
N VAL A 415 -12.39 -11.09 -15.69
CA VAL A 415 -13.80 -11.18 -15.29
C VAL A 415 -14.24 -9.95 -14.52
N PHE A 416 -13.47 -9.50 -13.52
CA PHE A 416 -13.90 -8.38 -12.67
C PHE A 416 -13.47 -7.01 -13.21
N GLN A 417 -12.30 -6.91 -13.83
CA GLN A 417 -11.80 -5.65 -14.40
C GLN A 417 -12.15 -5.47 -15.88
N GLY A 418 -12.60 -6.54 -16.56
CA GLY A 418 -12.92 -6.47 -17.98
C GLY A 418 -11.72 -6.11 -18.87
N ARG A 419 -10.50 -6.50 -18.46
CA ARG A 419 -9.28 -6.30 -19.25
C ARG A 419 -9.23 -7.23 -20.44
N SER A 420 -8.58 -6.79 -21.52
CA SER A 420 -8.39 -7.58 -22.73
C SER A 420 -7.38 -8.72 -22.50
N TRP A 421 -7.36 -9.71 -23.40
CA TRP A 421 -6.33 -10.75 -23.35
C TRP A 421 -4.92 -10.18 -23.63
N ASP A 422 -4.84 -9.07 -24.37
CA ASP A 422 -3.59 -8.39 -24.67
C ASP A 422 -3.07 -7.67 -23.42
N ASP A 423 -3.95 -7.01 -22.65
CA ASP A 423 -3.61 -6.40 -21.36
C ASP A 423 -3.04 -7.46 -20.39
N ILE A 424 -3.67 -8.64 -20.36
CA ILE A 424 -3.22 -9.77 -19.53
C ILE A 424 -1.86 -10.29 -20.00
N TYR A 425 -1.62 -10.35 -21.31
CA TYR A 425 -0.31 -10.71 -21.84
C TYR A 425 0.75 -9.67 -21.49
N GLU A 426 0.45 -8.37 -21.59
CA GLU A 426 1.38 -7.30 -21.26
C GLU A 426 1.85 -7.38 -19.81
N GLU A 427 0.94 -7.67 -18.87
CA GLU A 427 1.23 -7.71 -17.44
C GLU A 427 1.81 -9.06 -16.98
N LEU A 428 1.18 -10.19 -17.35
CA LEU A 428 1.57 -11.51 -16.84
C LEU A 428 2.51 -12.28 -17.76
N LYS A 429 2.74 -11.80 -18.99
CA LYS A 429 3.47 -12.53 -20.06
C LYS A 429 2.89 -13.92 -20.35
N ILE A 430 1.57 -14.08 -20.17
CA ILE A 430 0.83 -15.32 -20.45
C ILE A 430 0.06 -15.15 -21.76
N GLY A 431 0.39 -15.96 -22.77
CA GLY A 431 -0.30 -15.92 -24.06
C GLY A 431 -1.79 -16.29 -23.95
N LYS A 432 -2.61 -15.71 -24.84
CA LYS A 432 -4.08 -15.83 -24.86
C LYS A 432 -4.61 -17.26 -24.69
N VAL A 433 -4.04 -18.25 -25.39
CA VAL A 433 -4.47 -19.65 -25.31
C VAL A 433 -4.31 -20.21 -23.90
N LYS A 434 -3.12 -19.99 -23.30
CA LYS A 434 -2.82 -20.42 -21.93
C LYS A 434 -3.69 -19.67 -20.91
N ALA A 435 -3.86 -18.35 -21.08
CA ALA A 435 -4.69 -17.53 -20.19
C ALA A 435 -6.17 -17.98 -20.21
N THR A 436 -6.71 -18.27 -21.39
CA THR A 436 -8.08 -18.78 -21.56
C THR A 436 -8.25 -20.11 -20.84
N ASN A 437 -7.25 -21.01 -20.94
CA ASN A 437 -7.33 -22.31 -20.28
C ASN A 437 -7.21 -22.21 -18.77
N LEU A 438 -6.36 -21.31 -18.27
CA LEU A 438 -6.26 -21.05 -16.84
C LEU A 438 -7.58 -20.52 -16.28
N LEU A 439 -8.30 -19.68 -17.03
CA LEU A 439 -9.66 -19.26 -16.65
C LEU A 439 -10.63 -20.45 -16.66
N ARG A 440 -10.57 -21.35 -17.64
CA ARG A 440 -11.39 -22.58 -17.63
C ARG A 440 -11.08 -23.49 -16.45
N VAL A 441 -9.81 -23.64 -16.07
CA VAL A 441 -9.40 -24.36 -14.85
C VAL A 441 -10.00 -23.72 -13.61
N ALA A 442 -9.97 -22.38 -13.52
CA ALA A 442 -10.58 -21.65 -12.41
C ALA A 442 -12.10 -21.90 -12.36
N VAL A 443 -12.80 -21.75 -13.48
CA VAL A 443 -14.26 -21.99 -13.58
C VAL A 443 -14.64 -23.44 -13.26
N SER A 444 -13.85 -24.42 -13.71
CA SER A 444 -14.02 -25.83 -13.36
C SER A 444 -13.98 -26.06 -11.85
N LYS A 445 -12.98 -25.49 -11.16
CA LYS A 445 -12.89 -25.55 -9.69
C LYS A 445 -14.08 -24.87 -9.02
N MET A 446 -14.50 -23.71 -9.52
CA MET A 446 -15.65 -22.99 -8.97
C MET A 446 -16.95 -23.79 -9.10
N LEU A 447 -17.19 -24.43 -10.26
CA LEU A 447 -18.34 -25.31 -10.47
C LEU A 447 -18.34 -26.50 -9.51
N LYS A 448 -17.18 -27.14 -9.33
CA LYS A 448 -17.02 -28.26 -8.40
C LYS A 448 -17.27 -27.83 -6.95
N ASP A 449 -16.65 -26.74 -6.51
CA ASP A 449 -16.73 -26.27 -5.13
C ASP A 449 -18.11 -25.72 -4.74
N ILE A 450 -18.83 -25.06 -5.66
CA ILE A 450 -20.12 -24.42 -5.36
C ILE A 450 -21.30 -25.36 -5.64
N TYR A 451 -21.24 -26.11 -6.75
CA TYR A 451 -22.38 -26.88 -7.26
C TYR A 451 -22.10 -28.40 -7.36
N GLY A 452 -20.90 -28.88 -7.02
CA GLY A 452 -20.53 -30.28 -7.17
C GLY A 452 -20.42 -30.76 -8.63
N ILE A 453 -20.36 -29.83 -9.58
CA ILE A 453 -20.31 -30.15 -11.01
C ILE A 453 -18.84 -30.34 -11.42
N GLU A 454 -18.48 -31.56 -11.82
CA GLU A 454 -17.13 -31.88 -12.32
C GLU A 454 -17.08 -31.84 -13.84
N VAL A 455 -16.28 -30.93 -14.39
CA VAL A 455 -15.97 -30.84 -15.83
C VAL A 455 -14.50 -30.49 -15.99
N GLU A 456 -13.79 -31.22 -16.84
CA GLU A 456 -12.37 -30.98 -17.09
C GLU A 456 -12.16 -30.04 -18.30
N PRO A 457 -11.21 -29.09 -18.20
CA PRO A 457 -10.80 -28.28 -19.33
C PRO A 457 -9.97 -29.10 -20.34
N PRO A 458 -9.90 -28.67 -21.62
CA PRO A 458 -9.06 -29.31 -22.62
C PRO A 458 -7.60 -29.43 -22.16
N LYS A 459 -6.96 -30.55 -22.51
CA LYS A 459 -5.51 -30.69 -22.37
C LYS A 459 -4.83 -29.76 -23.38
N ILE A 460 -4.02 -28.83 -22.89
CA ILE A 460 -3.23 -27.87 -23.69
C ILE A 460 -1.76 -28.22 -23.63
#